data_AF-A0AA38HJP1-F1
#
_entry.id   AF-A0AA38HJP1-F1
#
_cell.length_a   1.000
_cell.length_b   1.000
_cell.length_c   1.000
_cell.angle_alpha   90.00
_cell.angle_beta   90.00
_cell.angle_gamma   90.00
#
_symmetry.space_group_name_H-M   'P 1'
#
loop_
_entity.id
_entity.type
_entity.pdbx_description
1 polymer ?
#
loop_
_entity_poly.entity_id
_entity_poly.type
_entity_poly.pdbx_seq_one_letter_code
_entity_poly.pdbx_strand_id
1 'polypeptide(L)'
;MTEKQIDQLDKFAETLSQDVLNDAGIELIGEIAYGLAILIFAETVEAVYDKNKKDGIEKIIAVAKEQGPKTREVKDMITTFLSDEEIETFAEDLVESELFQPEYPEILLNKVNELEIDINDFHIYNIVSSGEQLQELYNELDINE
;
A
#
# COMPACT_ATOMS: atom_id res chain seq x y z
N MET A 1 12.70 -12.44 -5.64
CA MET A 1 12.43 -13.83 -5.20
C MET A 1 12.57 -14.85 -6.33
N THR A 2 12.95 -16.10 -6.02
CA THR A 2 12.97 -17.22 -7.00
C THR A 2 11.64 -17.96 -7.05
N GLU A 3 11.33 -18.62 -8.18
CA GLU A 3 10.12 -19.46 -8.31
C GLU A 3 10.01 -20.50 -7.19
N LYS A 4 11.13 -21.12 -6.79
CA LYS A 4 11.16 -22.10 -5.71
C LYS A 4 10.76 -21.48 -4.36
N GLN A 5 11.20 -20.25 -4.08
CA GLN A 5 10.85 -19.56 -2.84
C GLN A 5 9.37 -19.19 -2.80
N ILE A 6 8.81 -18.72 -3.93
CA ILE A 6 7.37 -18.46 -4.09
C ILE A 6 6.58 -19.73 -3.82
N ASP A 7 6.91 -20.82 -4.52
CA ASP A 7 6.27 -22.13 -4.37
C ASP A 7 6.26 -22.66 -2.93
N GLN A 8 7.31 -22.34 -2.15
CA GLN A 8 7.46 -22.77 -0.77
C GLN A 8 6.69 -21.88 0.21
N LEU A 9 6.56 -20.58 -0.08
CA LEU A 9 5.73 -19.66 0.68
C LEU A 9 4.24 -19.95 0.47
N ASP A 10 3.81 -20.17 -0.77
CA ASP A 10 2.40 -20.45 -1.08
C ASP A 10 1.93 -21.74 -0.38
N LYS A 11 2.72 -22.81 -0.50
CA LYS A 11 2.46 -24.07 0.22
C LYS A 11 2.45 -23.90 1.73
N PHE A 12 3.22 -22.95 2.26
CA PHE A 12 3.20 -22.65 3.68
C PHE A 12 1.93 -21.87 4.06
N ALA A 13 1.54 -20.87 3.27
CA ALA A 13 0.33 -20.09 3.47
C ALA A 13 -0.93 -20.98 3.49
N GLU A 14 -0.98 -22.03 2.65
CA GLU A 14 -2.05 -23.04 2.67
C GLU A 14 -2.19 -23.79 4.01
N THR A 15 -1.13 -23.81 4.84
CA THR A 15 -1.14 -24.46 6.16
C THR A 15 -1.52 -23.52 7.31
N LEU A 16 -1.58 -22.21 7.04
CA LEU A 16 -1.91 -21.20 8.05
C LEU A 16 -3.41 -21.15 8.30
N SER A 17 -3.78 -20.78 9.53
CA SER A 17 -5.18 -20.50 9.85
C SER A 17 -5.65 -19.23 9.15
N GLN A 18 -6.95 -19.17 8.85
CA GLN A 18 -7.56 -17.99 8.24
C GLN A 18 -7.29 -16.69 9.00
N ASP A 19 -7.29 -16.73 10.35
CA ASP A 19 -7.02 -15.55 11.17
C ASP A 19 -5.62 -14.97 10.89
N VAL A 20 -4.60 -15.82 10.73
CA VAL A 20 -3.22 -15.39 10.41
C VAL A 20 -3.13 -14.80 9.01
N LEU A 21 -3.82 -15.40 8.03
CA LEU A 21 -3.87 -14.88 6.67
C LEU A 21 -4.59 -13.53 6.62
N ASN A 22 -5.67 -13.39 7.39
CA ASN A 22 -6.42 -12.14 7.50
C ASN A 22 -5.59 -11.04 8.15
N ASP A 23 -4.92 -11.34 9.26
CA ASP A 23 -4.07 -10.36 9.95
C ASP A 23 -2.96 -9.86 9.00
N ALA A 24 -2.28 -10.78 8.31
CA ALA A 24 -1.25 -10.42 7.32
C ALA A 24 -1.81 -9.58 6.16
N GLY A 25 -3.00 -9.93 5.65
CA GLY A 25 -3.66 -9.19 4.58
C GLY A 25 -4.14 -7.80 5.01
N ILE A 26 -4.67 -7.66 6.22
CA ILE A 26 -5.12 -6.37 6.77
C ILE A 26 -3.93 -5.42 6.93
N GLU A 27 -2.82 -5.90 7.48
CA GLU A 27 -1.60 -5.10 7.63
C GLU A 27 -1.08 -4.63 6.28
N LEU A 28 -0.97 -5.54 5.30
CA LEU A 28 -0.54 -5.20 3.95
C LEU A 28 -1.45 -4.14 3.30
N ILE A 29 -2.77 -4.33 3.33
CA ILE A 29 -3.73 -3.41 2.74
C ILE A 29 -3.71 -2.06 3.46
N GLY A 30 -3.56 -2.05 4.79
CA GLY A 30 -3.46 -0.84 5.59
C GLY A 30 -2.27 0.03 5.20
N GLU A 31 -1.10 -0.58 5.06
CA GLU A 31 0.13 0.10 4.66
C GLU A 31 0.08 0.60 3.21
N ILE A 32 -0.48 -0.20 2.28
CA ILE A 32 -0.72 0.21 0.90
C ILE A 32 -1.67 1.41 0.84
N ALA A 33 -2.79 1.36 1.58
CA ALA A 33 -3.75 2.45 1.64
C ALA A 33 -3.13 3.72 2.25
N TYR A 34 -2.25 3.57 3.24
CA TYR A 34 -1.51 4.69 3.82
C TYR A 34 -0.53 5.33 2.82
N GLY A 35 0.25 4.51 2.12
CA GLY A 35 1.15 4.96 1.05
C GLY A 35 0.41 5.70 -0.06
N LEU A 36 -0.69 5.13 -0.56
CA LEU A 36 -1.56 5.77 -1.55
C LEU A 36 -2.10 7.10 -1.03
N ALA A 37 -2.57 7.16 0.22
CA ALA A 37 -3.07 8.40 0.81
C ALA A 37 -1.99 9.49 0.85
N ILE A 38 -0.74 9.14 1.18
CA ILE A 38 0.35 10.11 1.16
C ILE A 38 0.59 10.64 -0.25
N LEU A 39 0.70 9.77 -1.26
CA LEU A 39 0.91 10.18 -2.65
C LEU A 39 -0.21 11.09 -3.15
N ILE A 40 -1.45 10.68 -2.93
CA ILE A 40 -2.66 11.41 -3.32
C ILE A 40 -2.71 12.80 -2.69
N PHE A 41 -2.33 12.92 -1.42
CA PHE A 41 -2.37 14.20 -0.71
C PHE A 41 -1.09 15.03 -0.84
N ALA A 42 0.03 14.46 -1.26
CA ALA A 42 1.33 15.14 -1.31
C ALA A 42 1.29 16.41 -2.17
N GLU A 43 0.78 16.31 -3.40
CA GLU A 43 0.67 17.47 -4.31
C GLU A 43 -0.23 18.57 -3.74
N THR A 44 -1.33 18.17 -3.09
CA THR A 44 -2.27 19.12 -2.46
C THR A 44 -1.60 19.81 -1.28
N VAL A 45 -0.90 19.06 -0.43
CA VAL A 45 -0.19 19.59 0.73
C VAL A 45 0.93 20.54 0.29
N GLU A 46 1.70 20.18 -0.74
CA GLU A 46 2.76 21.03 -1.28
C GLU A 46 2.20 22.36 -1.82
N ALA A 47 1.16 22.29 -2.67
CA ALA A 47 0.53 23.47 -3.25
C ALA A 47 -0.10 24.40 -2.18
N VAL A 48 -0.69 23.82 -1.13
CA VAL A 48 -1.27 24.58 -0.01
C VAL A 48 -0.17 25.15 0.87
N TYR A 49 0.86 24.37 1.19
CA TYR A 49 2.00 24.82 1.98
C TYR A 49 2.66 26.03 1.32
N ASP A 50 2.95 25.99 0.03
CA ASP A 50 3.68 27.07 -0.62
C ASP A 50 2.93 28.41 -0.62
N LYS A 51 1.60 28.35 -0.75
CA LYS A 51 0.71 29.52 -0.70
C LYS A 51 0.51 30.04 0.71
N ASN A 52 0.58 29.16 1.71
CA ASN A 52 0.23 29.46 3.11
C ASN A 52 1.41 29.32 4.07
N LYS A 53 2.66 29.22 3.62
CA LYS A 53 3.85 29.01 4.48
C LYS A 53 4.12 30.11 5.51
N LYS A 54 3.44 31.25 5.38
CA LYS A 54 3.46 32.35 6.37
C LYS A 54 2.35 32.24 7.40
N ASP A 55 1.34 31.42 7.12
CA ASP A 55 0.30 31.02 8.03
C ASP A 55 0.76 29.77 8.81
N GLY A 56 0.40 29.68 10.09
CA GLY A 56 0.79 28.52 10.92
C GLY A 56 0.24 27.19 10.39
N ILE A 57 0.83 26.08 10.83
CA ILE A 57 0.54 24.73 10.34
C ILE A 57 -0.95 24.35 10.41
N GLU A 58 -1.67 24.86 11.40
CA GLU A 58 -3.11 24.64 11.60
C GLU A 58 -3.95 25.14 10.42
N LYS A 59 -3.58 26.31 9.87
CA LYS A 59 -4.27 26.90 8.72
C LYS A 59 -3.92 26.16 7.42
N ILE A 60 -2.68 25.69 7.29
CA ILE A 60 -2.24 24.84 6.18
C ILE A 60 -3.07 23.54 6.17
N ILE A 61 -3.21 22.88 7.32
CA ILE A 61 -4.01 21.65 7.46
C ILE A 61 -5.48 21.91 7.14
N ALA A 62 -6.07 22.99 7.65
CA ALA A 62 -7.47 23.33 7.38
C ALA A 62 -7.73 23.53 5.87
N VAL A 63 -6.84 24.27 5.20
CA VAL A 63 -6.94 24.52 3.76
C VAL A 63 -6.69 23.25 2.94
N ALA A 64 -5.72 22.41 3.33
CA ALA A 64 -5.47 21.14 2.66
C ALA A 64 -6.65 20.17 2.78
N LYS A 65 -7.39 20.20 3.90
CA LYS A 65 -8.63 19.42 4.06
C LYS A 65 -9.77 19.94 3.19
N GLU A 66 -9.90 21.26 3.03
CA GLU A 66 -10.93 21.87 2.17
C GLU A 66 -10.63 21.70 0.67
N GLN A 67 -9.35 21.74 0.30
CA GLN A 67 -8.88 21.63 -1.08
C GLN A 67 -8.41 20.22 -1.46
N GLY A 68 -8.65 19.25 -0.57
CA GLY A 68 -8.26 17.86 -0.76
C GLY A 68 -8.70 17.30 -2.11
N PRO A 69 -8.00 16.28 -2.63
CA PRO A 69 -8.31 15.68 -3.92
C PRO A 69 -9.75 15.18 -3.91
N LYS A 70 -10.46 15.48 -5.00
CA LYS A 70 -11.85 15.04 -5.15
C LYS A 70 -11.88 13.53 -5.34
N THR A 71 -12.99 12.90 -4.97
CA THR A 71 -13.20 11.46 -5.14
C THR A 71 -12.82 10.96 -6.53
N ARG A 72 -13.14 11.72 -7.58
CA ARG A 72 -12.75 11.37 -8.96
C ARG A 72 -11.23 11.41 -9.22
N GLU A 73 -10.52 12.39 -8.67
CA GLU A 73 -9.06 12.52 -8.84
C GLU A 73 -8.33 11.42 -8.06
N VAL A 74 -8.83 11.08 -6.87
CA VAL A 74 -8.41 9.90 -6.10
C VAL A 74 -8.62 8.62 -6.91
N LYS A 75 -9.79 8.49 -7.52
CA LYS A 75 -10.16 7.34 -8.35
C LYS A 75 -9.23 7.18 -9.58
N ASP A 76 -8.99 8.26 -10.31
CA ASP A 76 -8.14 8.26 -11.50
C ASP A 76 -6.67 7.92 -11.16
N MET A 77 -6.15 8.42 -10.03
CA MET A 77 -4.82 8.06 -9.52
C MET A 77 -4.72 6.56 -9.18
N ILE A 78 -5.61 6.04 -8.33
CA ILE A 78 -5.58 4.65 -7.89
C ILE A 78 -5.66 3.70 -9.09
N THR A 79 -6.53 4.00 -10.06
CA THR A 79 -6.69 3.17 -11.26
C THR A 79 -5.44 3.16 -12.14
N THR A 80 -4.70 4.28 -12.17
CA THR A 80 -3.43 4.38 -12.91
C THR A 80 -2.33 3.57 -12.23
N PHE A 81 -2.21 3.69 -10.89
CA PHE A 81 -1.21 2.97 -10.09
C PHE A 81 -1.44 1.46 -10.03
N LEU A 82 -2.69 1.01 -10.15
CA LEU A 82 -3.03 -0.41 -10.14
C LEU A 82 -2.87 -1.09 -11.51
N SER A 83 -2.29 -0.43 -12.52
CA SER A 83 -1.90 -1.12 -13.76
C SER A 83 -0.64 -1.98 -13.54
N ASP A 84 -0.52 -3.11 -14.24
CA ASP A 84 0.55 -4.09 -14.00
C ASP A 84 1.98 -3.53 -14.07
N GLU A 85 2.24 -2.52 -14.93
CA GLU A 85 3.56 -1.87 -15.03
C GLU A 85 3.80 -0.84 -13.92
N GLU A 86 2.75 -0.18 -13.44
CA GLU A 86 2.86 0.89 -12.43
C GLU A 86 2.82 0.33 -11.00
N ILE A 87 2.18 -0.84 -10.79
CA ILE A 87 2.08 -1.46 -9.46
C ILE A 87 3.42 -1.95 -8.94
N GLU A 88 4.30 -2.44 -9.82
CA GLU A 88 5.65 -2.86 -9.47
C GLU A 88 6.49 -1.65 -9.03
N THR A 89 6.44 -0.55 -9.79
CA THR A 89 7.11 0.72 -9.43
C THR A 89 6.59 1.27 -8.11
N PHE A 90 5.26 1.27 -7.92
CA PHE A 90 4.65 1.68 -6.66
C PHE A 90 5.09 0.81 -5.49
N ALA A 91 5.18 -0.51 -5.67
CA ALA A 91 5.61 -1.43 -4.63
C ALA A 91 7.07 -1.17 -4.22
N GLU A 92 7.96 -0.94 -5.20
CA GLU A 92 9.35 -0.56 -4.94
C GLU A 92 9.43 0.77 -4.16
N ASP A 93 8.77 1.82 -4.64
CA ASP A 93 8.75 3.14 -3.99
C ASP A 93 8.17 3.08 -2.57
N LEU A 94 7.12 2.28 -2.38
CA LEU A 94 6.48 2.12 -1.08
C LEU A 94 7.41 1.39 -0.10
N VAL A 95 8.06 0.31 -0.52
CA VAL A 95 8.97 -0.47 0.34
C VAL A 95 10.25 0.30 0.69
N GLU A 96 10.71 1.21 -0.18
CA GLU A 96 11.82 2.11 0.14
C GLU A 96 11.43 3.25 1.10
N SER A 97 10.15 3.49 1.31
CA SER A 97 9.65 4.53 2.20
C SER A 97 9.83 4.17 3.67
N GLU A 98 10.31 5.11 4.48
CA GLU A 98 10.38 4.95 5.95
C GLU A 98 8.99 4.76 6.60
N LEU A 99 7.94 5.09 5.85
CA LEU A 99 6.54 5.03 6.30
C LEU A 99 5.90 3.66 6.09
N PHE A 100 6.52 2.77 5.31
CA PHE A 100 6.02 1.42 5.09
C PHE A 100 6.63 0.47 6.11
N GLN A 101 5.84 0.07 7.11
CA GLN A 101 6.29 -0.78 8.21
C GLN A 101 5.24 -1.83 8.59
N PRO A 102 4.89 -2.75 7.66
CA PRO A 102 3.86 -3.76 7.93
C PRO A 102 4.24 -4.69 9.09
N GLU A 103 3.32 -4.90 10.02
CA GLU A 103 3.51 -5.78 11.18
C GLU A 103 3.01 -7.20 10.90
N TYR A 104 3.68 -7.93 10.00
CA TYR A 104 3.24 -9.29 9.68
C TYR A 104 3.32 -10.25 10.88
N PRO A 105 2.43 -11.27 10.92
CA PRO A 105 2.52 -12.36 11.88
C PRO A 105 3.91 -13.01 11.92
N GLU A 106 4.46 -13.19 13.13
CA GLU A 106 5.82 -13.72 13.34
C GLU A 106 6.04 -15.08 12.65
N ILE A 107 5.00 -15.91 12.56
CA ILE A 107 5.03 -17.20 11.87
C ILE A 107 5.35 -17.08 10.37
N LEU A 108 4.87 -16.01 9.71
CA LEU A 108 5.20 -15.70 8.32
C LEU A 108 6.63 -15.19 8.21
N LEU A 109 7.02 -14.23 9.05
CA LEU A 109 8.37 -13.68 9.07
C LEU A 109 9.44 -14.75 9.30
N ASN A 110 9.16 -15.71 10.19
CA ASN A 110 10.04 -16.85 10.42
C ASN A 110 10.21 -17.71 9.16
N LYS A 111 9.14 -17.90 8.38
CA LYS A 111 9.23 -18.66 7.13
C LYS A 111 10.01 -17.91 6.05
N VAL A 112 9.77 -16.61 5.91
CA VAL A 112 10.52 -15.73 4.99
C VAL A 112 12.03 -15.83 5.29
N ASN A 113 12.39 -15.72 6.57
CA ASN A 113 13.79 -15.87 7.02
C ASN A 113 14.35 -17.28 6.77
N GLU A 114 13.58 -18.35 7.03
CA GLU A 114 13.99 -19.74 6.77
C GLU A 114 14.31 -19.99 5.29
N LEU A 115 13.56 -19.33 4.40
CA LEU A 115 13.72 -19.44 2.95
C LEU A 115 14.81 -18.49 2.39
N GLU A 116 15.51 -17.76 3.26
CA GLU A 116 16.54 -16.77 2.91
C GLU A 116 16.00 -15.75 1.89
N ILE A 117 14.76 -15.33 2.08
CA ILE A 117 14.11 -14.30 1.25
C ILE A 117 14.45 -12.93 1.85
N ASP A 118 14.88 -12.00 0.99
CA ASP A 118 15.03 -10.61 1.40
C ASP A 118 13.64 -10.03 1.74
N ILE A 119 13.54 -9.31 2.85
CA ILE A 119 12.25 -8.86 3.36
C ILE A 119 11.58 -7.85 2.41
N ASN A 120 12.36 -7.04 1.70
CA ASN A 120 11.84 -6.08 0.73
C ASN A 120 11.32 -6.80 -0.51
N ASP A 121 12.05 -7.81 -0.98
CA ASP A 121 11.59 -8.74 -2.03
C ASP A 121 10.24 -9.38 -1.67
N PHE A 122 10.07 -9.78 -0.40
CA PHE A 122 8.81 -10.33 0.10
C PHE A 122 7.69 -9.28 0.09
N HIS A 123 7.95 -8.06 0.54
CA HIS A 123 6.97 -6.97 0.51
C HIS A 123 6.52 -6.65 -0.92
N ILE A 124 7.46 -6.44 -1.84
CA ILE A 124 7.16 -6.14 -3.25
C ILE A 124 6.30 -7.25 -3.85
N TYR A 125 6.68 -8.52 -3.64
CA TYR A 125 5.91 -9.65 -4.12
C TYR A 125 4.46 -9.63 -3.59
N ASN A 126 4.27 -9.41 -2.28
CA ASN A 126 2.92 -9.37 -1.70
C ASN A 126 2.10 -8.22 -2.28
N ILE A 127 2.66 -7.01 -2.38
CA ILE A 127 1.95 -5.84 -2.94
C ILE A 127 1.52 -6.12 -4.39
N VAL A 128 2.44 -6.60 -5.23
CA VAL A 128 2.18 -6.89 -6.64
C VAL A 128 1.16 -8.03 -6.78
N SER A 129 1.31 -9.11 -6.00
CA SER A 129 0.37 -10.26 -6.04
C SER A 129 -1.02 -9.91 -5.53
N SER A 130 -1.14 -8.90 -4.66
CA SER A 130 -2.41 -8.36 -4.20
C SER A 130 -3.01 -7.34 -5.17
N GLY A 131 -2.34 -7.01 -6.28
CA GLY A 131 -2.81 -6.03 -7.26
C GLY A 131 -4.25 -6.25 -7.74
N GLU A 132 -4.60 -7.48 -8.09
CA GLU A 132 -5.98 -7.83 -8.48
C GLU A 132 -6.97 -7.63 -7.31
N GLN A 133 -6.60 -8.01 -6.09
CA GLN A 133 -7.44 -7.82 -4.90
C GLN A 133 -7.59 -6.34 -4.52
N LEU A 134 -6.56 -5.51 -4.76
CA LEU A 134 -6.61 -4.06 -4.58
C LEU A 134 -7.54 -3.42 -5.61
N GLN A 135 -7.51 -3.90 -6.86
CA GLN A 135 -8.46 -3.50 -7.90
C GLN A 135 -9.89 -3.91 -7.53
N GLU A 136 -10.10 -5.13 -7.02
CA GLU A 136 -11.41 -5.62 -6.57
C GLU A 136 -11.93 -4.82 -5.38
N LEU A 137 -11.13 -4.61 -4.33
CA LEU A 137 -11.45 -3.77 -3.18
C LEU A 137 -11.87 -2.36 -3.62
N TYR A 138 -11.16 -1.79 -4.60
CA TYR A 138 -11.48 -0.48 -5.14
C TYR A 138 -12.80 -0.45 -5.95
N ASN A 139 -13.07 -1.50 -6.73
CA ASN A 139 -14.36 -1.67 -7.41
C ASN A 139 -15.51 -1.87 -6.40
N GLU A 140 -15.25 -2.50 -5.26
CA GLU A 140 -16.22 -2.65 -4.16
C GLU A 140 -16.43 -1.37 -3.34
N LEU A 141 -15.41 -0.51 -3.23
CA LEU A 141 -15.53 0.85 -2.70
C LEU A 141 -16.40 1.75 -3.57
N ASP A 142 -16.78 1.31 -4.78
CA ASP A 142 -17.88 1.87 -5.57
C ASP A 142 -19.25 1.55 -4.93
N ILE A 143 -19.41 1.95 -3.66
CA ILE A 143 -20.68 1.96 -2.95
C ILE A 143 -21.49 3.12 -3.50
N ASN A 144 -22.09 2.90 -4.67
CA ASN A 144 -23.13 3.69 -5.34
C ASN A 144 -22.82 5.19 -5.59
N GLU A 145 -22.89 5.59 -6.86
CA GLU A 145 -23.21 6.98 -7.24
C GLU A 145 -24.38 7.57 -6.43
#